data_AF-A0A626RDM5-F1
#
_entry.id   AF-A0A626RDM5-F1
#
_cell.length_a   1.000
_cell.length_b   1.000
_cell.length_c   1.000
_cell.angle_alpha   90.00
_cell.angle_beta   90.00
_cell.angle_gamma   90.00
#
_symmetry.space_group_name_H-M   'P 1'
#
loop_
_entity.id
_entity.type
_entity.pdbx_description
1 polymer ?
#
loop_
_entity_poly.entity_id
_entity_poly.type
_entity_poly.pdbx_seq_one_letter_code
_entity_poly.pdbx_strand_id
1 'polypeptide(L)'
;MNNKLTMKAKLFLSVFVLFSFIYCLSLALKSGITSDAASMYLEAIDMANGNWLLHGWTLSTVPFYFTETLWYAVLIKIIGYHQSPMWWAPVLVYTVVILIASLLIADKNNKVIGVLALLMCVSMPSPLASGLTLAMCIHVGCLLSSLLCVYLANKKNSIYLIAVLFISSLAMYSDPMYLYTFAAPYLVATGIAVYNMKKLENIRLILVIILSVVIAKVISYITISNGILVTPGTVPPKFVDYNNILHNLDLFIQGIINYFDAFVFGREIGVESSFYAARFVIMVTWFVLLVISVQKLFNKSLLDNYLIISTVLLPIAYIASNMAVDLATTRYLVFSFITGSILIGRLINTTSIKNLYICIAFAVLFVCNYSPIAFHKPNDQSSKLADYIYDNNLGDGYGTFWVASSVTVRGDNNVRPVAYDGEKGEAFHWLSKNTWYGFKSRYVILSNSNDISKVARQFGEDYETVNIGNAHMVIYKDKRIIF
;
A
#
# COMPACT_ATOMS: atom_id res chain seq x y z
N MET A 1 -13.57 -15.76 -21.03
CA MET A 1 -14.44 -16.25 -19.94
C MET A 1 -15.79 -15.57 -20.06
N ASN A 2 -16.80 -16.26 -20.60
CA ASN A 2 -18.16 -15.74 -20.76
C ASN A 2 -19.21 -16.65 -20.09
N ASN A 3 -18.81 -17.42 -19.08
CA ASN A 3 -19.75 -18.19 -18.27
C ASN A 3 -20.22 -17.30 -17.12
N LYS A 4 -21.54 -17.06 -17.05
CA LYS A 4 -22.17 -16.39 -15.92
C LYS A 4 -22.00 -17.27 -14.69
N LEU A 5 -21.42 -16.73 -13.62
CA LEU A 5 -21.36 -17.38 -12.31
C LEU A 5 -22.78 -17.80 -11.88
N THR A 6 -22.89 -18.98 -11.26
CA THR A 6 -24.15 -19.44 -10.68
C THR A 6 -24.58 -18.53 -9.53
N MET A 7 -25.87 -18.49 -9.20
CA MET A 7 -26.36 -17.67 -8.07
C MET A 7 -25.70 -18.05 -6.74
N LYS A 8 -25.45 -19.34 -6.50
CA LYS A 8 -24.73 -19.82 -5.31
C LYS A 8 -23.29 -19.29 -5.28
N ALA A 9 -22.60 -19.30 -6.41
CA ALA A 9 -21.23 -18.77 -6.50
C ALA A 9 -21.20 -17.25 -6.27
N LYS A 10 -22.16 -16.50 -6.86
CA LYS A 10 -22.30 -15.05 -6.62
C LYS A 10 -22.54 -14.76 -5.15
N LEU A 11 -23.49 -15.44 -4.51
CA LEU A 11 -23.79 -15.26 -3.09
C LEU A 11 -22.57 -15.53 -2.22
N PHE A 12 -21.87 -16.65 -2.47
CA PHE A 12 -20.66 -17.00 -1.74
C PHE A 12 -19.57 -15.93 -1.87
N LEU A 13 -19.31 -15.45 -3.09
CA LEU A 13 -18.35 -14.38 -3.32
C LEU A 13 -18.76 -13.06 -2.64
N SER A 14 -20.05 -12.70 -2.71
CA SER A 14 -20.56 -11.49 -2.05
C SER A 14 -20.38 -11.56 -0.53
N VAL A 15 -20.69 -12.70 0.08
CA VAL A 15 -20.48 -12.92 1.53
C VAL A 15 -19.00 -12.87 1.88
N PHE A 16 -18.15 -13.51 1.08
CA PHE A 16 -16.69 -13.51 1.29
C PHE A 16 -16.09 -12.10 1.21
N VAL A 17 -16.48 -11.32 0.20
CA VAL A 17 -16.00 -9.94 0.01
C VAL A 17 -16.52 -9.03 1.11
N LEU A 18 -17.79 -9.16 1.50
CA LEU A 18 -18.36 -8.39 2.61
C LEU A 18 -17.65 -8.70 3.94
N PHE A 19 -17.41 -9.99 4.21
CA PHE A 19 -16.62 -10.41 5.37
C PHE A 19 -15.22 -9.79 5.33
N SER A 20 -14.53 -9.85 4.18
CA SER A 20 -13.19 -9.29 4.01
C SER A 20 -13.16 -7.78 4.26
N PHE A 21 -14.18 -7.06 3.76
CA PHE A 21 -14.34 -5.62 4.01
C PHE A 21 -14.47 -5.32 5.51
N ILE A 22 -15.37 -6.02 6.22
CA ILE A 22 -15.60 -5.82 7.66
C ILE A 22 -14.32 -6.11 8.45
N TYR A 23 -13.63 -7.21 8.13
CA TYR A 23 -12.39 -7.60 8.79
C TYR A 23 -11.27 -6.56 8.56
N CYS A 24 -11.05 -6.17 7.30
CA CYS A 24 -10.04 -5.16 6.97
C CYS A 24 -10.38 -3.78 7.57
N LEU A 25 -11.66 -3.39 7.60
CA LEU A 25 -12.08 -2.14 8.25
C LEU A 25 -11.75 -2.16 9.75
N SER A 26 -12.03 -3.27 10.43
CA SER A 26 -11.67 -3.46 11.83
C SER A 26 -10.16 -3.32 12.06
N LEU A 27 -9.31 -3.84 11.17
CA LEU A 27 -7.86 -3.66 11.27
C LEU A 27 -7.44 -2.22 11.02
N ALA A 28 -7.96 -1.57 9.97
CA ALA A 28 -7.66 -0.18 9.65
C ALA A 28 -8.06 0.79 10.76
N LEU A 29 -9.16 0.51 11.50
CA LEU A 29 -9.57 1.28 12.67
C LEU A 29 -8.53 1.25 13.80
N LYS A 30 -7.81 0.13 13.96
CA LYS A 30 -6.76 -0.04 14.97
C LYS A 30 -5.43 0.61 14.56
N SER A 31 -5.23 0.83 13.26
CA SER A 31 -3.99 1.41 12.73
C SER A 31 -3.91 2.91 12.93
N GLY A 32 -2.71 3.40 13.22
CA GLY A 32 -2.41 4.84 13.23
C GLY A 32 -2.42 5.43 11.82
N ILE A 33 -2.53 6.76 11.74
CA ILE A 33 -2.35 7.50 10.48
C ILE A 33 -0.90 7.96 10.41
N THR A 34 -0.17 7.51 9.38
CA THR A 34 1.21 7.93 9.14
C THR A 34 1.27 9.33 8.56
N SER A 35 2.42 9.99 8.71
CA SER A 35 2.63 11.31 8.10
C SER A 35 2.55 11.30 6.58
N ASP A 36 3.02 10.22 5.92
CA ASP A 36 2.85 10.05 4.47
C ASP A 36 1.37 10.07 4.07
N ALA A 37 0.55 9.29 4.78
CA ALA A 37 -0.89 9.24 4.54
C ALA A 37 -1.56 10.58 4.82
N ALA A 38 -1.17 11.27 5.90
CA ALA A 38 -1.70 12.57 6.26
C ALA A 38 -1.31 13.67 5.25
N SER A 39 -0.05 13.71 4.82
CA SER A 39 0.40 14.66 3.79
C SER A 39 -0.32 14.43 2.47
N MET A 40 -0.45 13.19 1.99
CA MET A 40 -1.24 12.87 0.79
C MET A 40 -2.72 13.31 0.96
N TYR A 41 -3.29 13.16 2.15
CA TYR A 41 -4.65 13.63 2.39
C TYR A 41 -4.75 15.16 2.32
N LEU A 42 -3.75 15.89 2.83
CA LEU A 42 -3.65 17.34 2.68
C LEU A 42 -3.49 17.78 1.22
N GLU A 43 -2.72 17.02 0.41
CA GLU A 43 -2.66 17.23 -1.05
C GLU A 43 -4.06 17.09 -1.67
N ALA A 44 -4.79 16.03 -1.32
CA ALA A 44 -6.13 15.78 -1.84
C ALA A 44 -7.14 16.88 -1.42
N ILE A 45 -7.01 17.43 -0.21
CA ILE A 45 -7.80 18.59 0.25
C ILE A 45 -7.49 19.83 -0.61
N ASP A 46 -6.22 20.11 -0.87
CA ASP A 46 -5.82 21.26 -1.71
C ASP A 46 -6.31 21.11 -3.16
N MET A 47 -6.27 19.89 -3.71
CA MET A 47 -6.88 19.57 -5.01
C MET A 47 -8.40 19.80 -5.00
N ALA A 48 -9.11 19.33 -3.97
CA ALA A 48 -10.55 19.52 -3.83
C ALA A 48 -10.92 21.02 -3.74
N ASN A 49 -10.02 21.85 -3.22
CA ASN A 49 -10.16 23.31 -3.15
C ASN A 49 -9.72 24.05 -4.42
N GLY A 50 -9.36 23.33 -5.49
CA GLY A 50 -9.12 23.89 -6.83
C GLY A 50 -7.68 23.79 -7.31
N ASN A 51 -6.73 23.37 -6.46
CA ASN A 51 -5.34 23.18 -6.86
C ASN A 51 -5.11 21.78 -7.50
N TRP A 52 -5.81 21.48 -8.59
CA TRP A 52 -5.79 20.15 -9.22
C TRP A 52 -4.40 19.68 -9.64
N LEU A 53 -3.49 20.59 -9.98
CA LEU A 53 -2.12 20.26 -10.36
C LEU A 53 -1.12 20.38 -9.21
N LEU A 54 -1.59 20.56 -7.98
CA LEU A 54 -0.78 20.68 -6.77
C LEU A 54 0.35 21.72 -6.91
N HIS A 55 0.06 22.88 -7.51
CA HIS A 55 1.03 23.97 -7.62
C HIS A 55 1.53 24.38 -6.24
N GLY A 56 2.85 24.58 -6.13
CA GLY A 56 3.53 24.95 -4.89
C GLY A 56 3.80 23.79 -3.94
N TRP A 57 3.39 22.56 -4.28
CA TRP A 57 3.76 21.36 -3.54
C TRP A 57 5.04 20.73 -4.07
N THR A 58 5.79 20.16 -3.14
CA THR A 58 6.78 19.12 -3.43
C THR A 58 6.23 17.80 -2.92
N LEU A 59 6.00 16.87 -3.85
CA LEU A 59 5.30 15.61 -3.62
C LEU A 59 6.23 14.51 -3.09
N SER A 60 5.67 13.30 -2.96
CA SER A 60 6.43 12.08 -2.69
C SER A 60 7.44 11.77 -3.80
N THR A 61 8.26 10.75 -3.62
CA THR A 61 9.23 10.30 -4.64
C THR A 61 8.57 9.94 -5.98
N VAL A 62 7.26 9.67 -5.98
CA VAL A 62 6.42 9.47 -7.16
C VAL A 62 5.12 10.28 -7.06
N PRO A 63 4.43 10.62 -8.16
CA PRO A 63 3.27 11.50 -8.09
C PRO A 63 2.06 10.90 -7.37
N PHE A 64 1.86 9.58 -7.43
CA PHE A 64 0.64 8.88 -6.98
C PHE A 64 -0.68 9.45 -7.52
N TYR A 65 -0.63 10.32 -8.53
CA TYR A 65 -1.72 11.21 -8.89
C TYR A 65 -3.01 10.46 -9.27
N PHE A 66 -2.97 9.58 -10.27
CA PHE A 66 -4.15 8.83 -10.72
C PHE A 66 -4.41 7.56 -9.90
N THR A 67 -3.40 7.05 -9.21
CA THR A 67 -3.52 5.82 -8.41
C THR A 67 -4.06 6.09 -7.01
N GLU A 68 -3.81 7.28 -6.44
CA GLU A 68 -4.17 7.64 -5.07
C GLU A 68 -4.79 9.05 -4.98
N THR A 69 -4.00 10.11 -5.08
CA THR A 69 -4.40 11.44 -4.61
C THR A 69 -5.66 11.99 -5.31
N LEU A 70 -5.79 11.81 -6.64
CA LEU A 70 -6.92 12.32 -7.41
C LEU A 70 -8.26 11.76 -6.93
N TRP A 71 -8.33 10.47 -6.60
CA TRP A 71 -9.62 9.88 -6.21
C TRP A 71 -10.02 10.32 -4.81
N TYR A 72 -9.07 10.56 -3.90
CA TYR A 72 -9.34 11.21 -2.62
C TYR A 72 -9.84 12.65 -2.81
N ALA A 73 -9.26 13.42 -3.73
CA ALA A 73 -9.70 14.78 -4.01
C ALA A 73 -11.16 14.80 -4.52
N VAL A 74 -11.50 13.91 -5.44
CA VAL A 74 -12.88 13.74 -5.92
C VAL A 74 -13.82 13.33 -4.79
N LEU A 75 -13.40 12.40 -3.94
CA LEU A 75 -14.19 11.96 -2.79
C LEU A 75 -14.47 13.13 -1.85
N ILE A 76 -13.45 13.89 -1.44
CA ILE A 76 -13.58 15.08 -0.57
C ILE A 76 -14.48 16.12 -1.22
N LYS A 77 -14.41 16.31 -2.54
CA LYS A 77 -15.28 17.25 -3.25
C LYS A 77 -16.76 16.85 -3.19
N ILE A 78 -17.06 15.55 -3.16
CA ILE A 78 -18.43 15.02 -3.12
C ILE A 78 -18.99 15.02 -1.70
N ILE A 79 -18.22 14.55 -0.71
CA ILE A 79 -18.73 14.34 0.66
C ILE A 79 -18.33 15.44 1.65
N GLY A 80 -17.50 16.41 1.24
CA GLY A 80 -16.88 17.39 2.11
C GLY A 80 -15.63 16.86 2.82
N TYR A 81 -14.95 17.76 3.56
CA TYR A 81 -13.83 17.36 4.40
C TYR A 81 -14.32 16.57 5.61
N HIS A 82 -13.72 15.41 5.82
CA HIS A 82 -13.88 14.60 7.02
C HIS A 82 -12.60 13.78 7.24
N GLN A 83 -12.29 13.35 8.46
CA GLN A 83 -11.07 12.56 8.73
C GLN A 83 -11.23 11.08 8.36
N SER A 84 -12.46 10.57 8.38
CA SER A 84 -12.75 9.14 8.20
C SER A 84 -12.30 8.49 6.90
N PRO A 85 -12.29 9.17 5.73
CA PRO A 85 -11.80 8.58 4.50
C PRO A 85 -10.39 8.00 4.62
N MET A 86 -9.55 8.53 5.52
CA MET A 86 -8.19 8.04 5.73
C MET A 86 -8.10 6.59 6.23
N TRP A 87 -9.17 6.02 6.79
CA TRP A 87 -9.18 4.61 7.24
C TRP A 87 -10.16 3.72 6.51
N TRP A 88 -11.34 4.20 6.10
CA TRP A 88 -12.28 3.33 5.37
C TRP A 88 -12.03 3.29 3.86
N ALA A 89 -11.48 4.36 3.27
CA ALA A 89 -11.31 4.43 1.82
C ALA A 89 -10.18 3.53 1.30
N PRO A 90 -9.00 3.40 1.96
CA PRO A 90 -8.02 2.38 1.61
C PRO A 90 -8.61 0.96 1.66
N VAL A 91 -9.45 0.68 2.66
CA VAL A 91 -10.13 -0.61 2.81
C VAL A 91 -11.09 -0.88 1.66
N LEU A 92 -11.81 0.14 1.18
CA LEU A 92 -12.68 0.03 0.01
C LEU A 92 -11.88 -0.33 -1.25
N VAL A 93 -10.78 0.36 -1.51
CA VAL A 93 -9.88 0.06 -2.65
C VAL A 93 -9.32 -1.36 -2.54
N TYR A 94 -8.84 -1.76 -1.35
CA TYR A 94 -8.32 -3.10 -1.13
C TYR A 94 -9.40 -4.20 -1.22
N THR A 95 -10.64 -3.89 -0.86
CA THR A 95 -11.78 -4.80 -1.05
C THR A 95 -12.05 -5.04 -2.54
N VAL A 96 -11.89 -4.03 -3.39
CA VAL A 96 -11.96 -4.20 -4.86
C VAL A 96 -10.80 -5.05 -5.37
N VAL A 97 -9.60 -4.90 -4.81
CA VAL A 97 -8.45 -5.80 -5.08
C VAL A 97 -8.83 -7.26 -4.76
N ILE A 98 -9.41 -7.52 -3.59
CA ILE A 98 -9.87 -8.86 -3.16
C ILE A 98 -10.97 -9.39 -4.09
N LEU A 99 -11.91 -8.53 -4.51
CA LEU A 99 -12.96 -8.90 -5.46
C LEU A 99 -12.37 -9.31 -6.81
N ILE A 100 -11.47 -8.53 -7.39
CA ILE A 100 -10.85 -8.85 -8.67
C ILE A 100 -9.99 -10.12 -8.55
N ALA A 101 -9.23 -10.27 -7.47
CA ALA A 101 -8.49 -11.49 -7.17
C ALA A 101 -9.42 -12.71 -7.13
N SER A 102 -10.57 -12.60 -6.46
CA SER A 102 -11.59 -13.65 -6.40
C SER A 102 -12.15 -14.01 -7.78
N LEU A 103 -12.38 -13.00 -8.64
CA LEU A 103 -12.82 -13.21 -10.03
C LEU A 103 -11.75 -13.87 -10.91
N LEU A 104 -10.47 -13.64 -10.64
CA LEU A 104 -9.34 -14.29 -11.32
C LEU A 104 -9.13 -15.74 -10.86
N ILE A 105 -9.54 -16.07 -9.63
CA ILE A 105 -9.57 -17.43 -9.10
C ILE A 105 -10.71 -18.25 -9.70
N ALA A 106 -11.88 -17.63 -9.88
CA ALA A 106 -13.05 -18.31 -10.43
C ALA A 106 -12.73 -18.97 -11.78
N ASP A 107 -13.01 -20.27 -11.89
CA ASP A 107 -12.68 -21.05 -13.08
C ASP A 107 -13.82 -21.06 -14.12
N LYS A 108 -13.59 -21.73 -15.26
CA LYS A 108 -14.59 -21.85 -16.33
C LYS A 108 -15.84 -22.65 -15.91
N ASN A 109 -15.73 -23.48 -14.88
CA ASN A 109 -16.82 -24.29 -14.34
C ASN A 109 -17.57 -23.57 -13.21
N ASN A 110 -17.32 -22.27 -13.01
CA ASN A 110 -17.87 -21.46 -11.93
C ASN A 110 -17.52 -21.98 -10.53
N LYS A 111 -16.42 -22.74 -10.37
CA LYS A 111 -15.91 -23.10 -9.06
C LYS A 111 -15.23 -21.87 -8.44
N VAL A 112 -15.63 -21.59 -7.21
CA VAL A 112 -15.17 -20.41 -6.45
C VAL A 112 -14.58 -20.79 -5.09
N ILE A 113 -14.51 -22.08 -4.73
CA ILE A 113 -14.01 -22.50 -3.41
C ILE A 113 -12.54 -22.10 -3.20
N GLY A 114 -11.76 -22.02 -4.28
CA GLY A 114 -10.38 -21.57 -4.24
C GLY A 114 -10.18 -20.15 -3.71
N VAL A 115 -11.21 -19.29 -3.66
CA VAL A 115 -11.06 -17.92 -3.11
C VAL A 115 -10.68 -17.93 -1.64
N LEU A 116 -10.97 -19.03 -0.92
CA LEU A 116 -10.53 -19.20 0.46
C LEU A 116 -9.00 -19.10 0.60
N ALA A 117 -8.23 -19.39 -0.45
CA ALA A 117 -6.77 -19.19 -0.44
C ALA A 117 -6.34 -17.76 -0.10
N LEU A 118 -7.18 -16.75 -0.39
CA LEU A 118 -6.92 -15.36 -0.02
C LEU A 118 -6.91 -15.16 1.51
N LEU A 119 -7.57 -16.01 2.30
CA LEU A 119 -7.58 -15.91 3.77
C LEU A 119 -6.21 -16.18 4.41
N MET A 120 -5.27 -16.79 3.68
CA MET A 120 -3.94 -17.09 4.22
C MET A 120 -3.14 -15.83 4.54
N CYS A 121 -3.23 -14.79 3.69
CA CYS A 121 -2.45 -13.56 3.87
C CYS A 121 -3.00 -12.31 3.15
N VAL A 122 -4.15 -12.38 2.47
CA VAL A 122 -4.72 -11.26 1.69
C VAL A 122 -6.00 -10.73 2.33
N SER A 123 -7.05 -11.55 2.46
CA SER A 123 -8.32 -11.10 3.04
C SER A 123 -8.36 -11.11 4.57
N MET A 124 -7.36 -11.71 5.21
CA MET A 124 -7.09 -11.60 6.64
C MET A 124 -5.62 -11.19 6.83
N PRO A 125 -5.25 -9.94 6.51
CA PRO A 125 -3.87 -9.50 6.61
C PRO A 125 -3.43 -9.44 8.09
N SER A 126 -2.16 -9.76 8.33
CA SER A 126 -1.47 -9.53 9.61
C SER A 126 -1.40 -8.04 9.97
N PRO A 127 -0.96 -7.67 11.19
CA PRO A 127 -0.68 -6.28 11.54
C PRO A 127 0.25 -5.59 10.54
N LEU A 128 1.40 -6.20 10.18
CA LEU A 128 2.30 -5.63 9.19
C LEU A 128 1.62 -5.54 7.82
N ALA A 129 1.02 -6.63 7.33
CA ALA A 129 0.35 -6.63 6.03
C ALA A 129 -0.77 -5.59 5.96
N SER A 130 -1.48 -5.34 7.06
CA SER A 130 -2.52 -4.32 7.15
C SER A 130 -1.96 -2.90 6.99
N GLY A 131 -0.79 -2.61 7.60
CA GLY A 131 -0.08 -1.34 7.40
C GLY A 131 0.42 -1.15 5.96
N LEU A 132 0.69 -2.25 5.25
CA LEU A 132 1.15 -2.25 3.85
C LEU A 132 0.02 -2.39 2.82
N THR A 133 -1.25 -2.48 3.24
CA THR A 133 -2.40 -2.66 2.33
C THR A 133 -3.63 -1.80 2.63
N LEU A 134 -3.80 -1.31 3.87
CA LEU A 134 -4.99 -0.61 4.35
C LEU A 134 -4.70 0.84 4.76
N ALA A 135 -3.67 1.44 4.18
CA ALA A 135 -3.26 2.83 4.39
C ALA A 135 -3.23 3.59 3.06
N MET A 136 -3.10 4.91 3.13
CA MET A 136 -2.78 5.77 1.99
C MET A 136 -1.27 5.71 1.69
N CYS A 137 -0.86 6.09 0.48
CA CYS A 137 0.56 6.21 0.10
C CYS A 137 1.39 4.91 0.20
N ILE A 138 0.76 3.76 -0.07
CA ILE A 138 1.39 2.42 0.01
C ILE A 138 1.17 1.58 -1.27
N HIS A 139 0.94 2.24 -2.41
CA HIS A 139 0.84 1.62 -3.75
C HIS A 139 -0.40 0.76 -4.02
N VAL A 140 -1.43 0.76 -3.17
CA VAL A 140 -2.60 -0.13 -3.33
C VAL A 140 -3.38 0.17 -4.61
N GLY A 141 -3.50 1.44 -5.00
CA GLY A 141 -4.09 1.86 -6.27
C GLY A 141 -3.33 1.37 -7.50
N CYS A 142 -2.00 1.22 -7.39
CA CYS A 142 -1.18 0.56 -8.41
C CYS A 142 -1.48 -0.94 -8.49
N LEU A 143 -1.63 -1.62 -7.34
CA LEU A 143 -2.02 -3.03 -7.29
C LEU A 143 -3.42 -3.27 -7.88
N LEU A 144 -4.37 -2.39 -7.56
CA LEU A 144 -5.72 -2.39 -8.13
C LEU A 144 -5.67 -2.25 -9.65
N SER A 145 -4.99 -1.21 -10.14
CA SER A 145 -4.82 -0.96 -11.57
C SER A 145 -4.19 -2.17 -12.28
N SER A 146 -3.22 -2.83 -11.64
CA SER A 146 -2.55 -4.01 -12.18
C SER A 146 -3.51 -5.19 -12.33
N LEU A 147 -4.23 -5.57 -11.27
CA LEU A 147 -5.21 -6.67 -11.33
C LEU A 147 -6.38 -6.37 -12.27
N LEU A 148 -6.85 -5.12 -12.30
CA LEU A 148 -7.91 -4.70 -13.20
C LEU A 148 -7.47 -4.87 -14.67
N CYS A 149 -6.27 -4.41 -15.02
CA CYS A 149 -5.74 -4.60 -16.36
C CYS A 149 -5.57 -6.08 -16.72
N VAL A 150 -5.15 -6.94 -15.80
CA VAL A 150 -5.07 -8.40 -16.02
C VAL A 150 -6.45 -8.97 -16.29
N TYR A 151 -7.44 -8.61 -15.48
CA TYR A 151 -8.81 -9.08 -15.62
C TYR A 151 -9.41 -8.66 -16.96
N LEU A 152 -9.21 -7.40 -17.37
CA LEU A 152 -9.69 -6.84 -18.63
C LEU A 152 -8.95 -7.44 -19.84
N ALA A 153 -7.63 -7.55 -19.78
CA ALA A 153 -6.82 -8.14 -20.85
C ALA A 153 -7.23 -9.59 -21.15
N ASN A 154 -7.59 -10.36 -20.12
CA ASN A 154 -8.05 -11.75 -20.26
C ASN A 154 -9.45 -11.89 -20.92
N LYS A 155 -10.20 -10.80 -21.07
CA LYS A 155 -11.46 -10.79 -21.83
C LYS A 155 -11.26 -10.75 -23.34
N LYS A 156 -10.07 -10.34 -23.83
CA LYS A 156 -9.69 -10.29 -25.25
C LYS A 156 -10.67 -9.53 -26.16
N ASN A 157 -11.27 -8.45 -25.65
CA ASN A 157 -12.15 -7.56 -26.42
C ASN A 157 -11.42 -6.22 -26.68
N SER A 158 -11.60 -5.63 -27.86
CA SER A 158 -10.95 -4.36 -28.23
C SER A 158 -11.28 -3.21 -27.27
N ILE A 159 -12.52 -3.10 -26.79
CA ILE A 159 -12.92 -2.05 -25.83
C ILE A 159 -12.15 -2.22 -24.51
N TYR A 160 -11.99 -3.46 -24.05
CA TYR A 160 -11.20 -3.73 -22.85
C TYR A 160 -9.70 -3.50 -23.06
N LEU A 161 -9.17 -3.72 -24.27
CA LEU A 161 -7.78 -3.37 -24.58
C LEU A 161 -7.55 -1.85 -24.60
N ILE A 162 -8.53 -1.07 -25.06
CA ILE A 162 -8.49 0.39 -24.96
C ILE A 162 -8.52 0.83 -23.49
N ALA A 163 -9.37 0.20 -22.66
CA ALA A 163 -9.36 0.47 -21.22
C ALA A 163 -8.00 0.12 -20.59
N VAL A 164 -7.41 -1.02 -20.94
CA VAL A 164 -6.05 -1.41 -20.49
C VAL A 164 -5.01 -0.38 -20.91
N LEU A 165 -5.06 0.15 -22.14
CA LEU A 165 -4.17 1.20 -22.61
C LEU A 165 -4.22 2.43 -21.70
N PHE A 166 -5.41 2.97 -21.46
CA PHE A 166 -5.58 4.17 -20.64
C PHE A 166 -5.19 3.94 -19.18
N ILE A 167 -5.69 2.87 -18.56
CA ILE A 167 -5.40 2.56 -17.15
C ILE A 167 -3.89 2.33 -16.97
N SER A 168 -3.25 1.55 -17.86
CA SER A 168 -1.81 1.27 -17.77
C SER A 168 -0.97 2.53 -17.94
N SER A 169 -1.36 3.45 -18.85
CA SER A 169 -0.65 4.71 -19.07
C SER A 169 -0.69 5.60 -17.83
N LEU A 170 -1.88 5.78 -17.25
CA LEU A 170 -2.08 6.65 -16.08
C LEU A 170 -1.47 6.05 -14.81
N ALA A 171 -1.61 4.73 -14.63
CA ALA A 171 -1.02 4.02 -13.50
C ALA A 171 0.50 4.07 -13.53
N MET A 172 1.12 3.84 -14.70
CA MET A 172 2.58 3.85 -14.82
C MET A 172 3.20 5.25 -14.74
N TYR A 173 2.46 6.29 -15.12
CA TYR A 173 2.86 7.68 -14.84
C TYR A 173 2.81 7.97 -13.33
N SER A 174 1.77 7.51 -12.64
CA SER A 174 1.56 7.80 -11.22
C SER A 174 2.47 6.99 -10.29
N ASP A 175 2.75 5.74 -10.65
CA ASP A 175 3.49 4.78 -9.86
C ASP A 175 4.32 3.83 -10.75
N PRO A 176 5.64 4.01 -10.81
CA PRO A 176 6.55 3.17 -11.59
C PRO A 176 6.54 1.69 -11.19
N MET A 177 6.05 1.34 -9.99
CA MET A 177 5.91 -0.06 -9.56
C MET A 177 4.99 -0.84 -10.52
N TYR A 178 4.09 -0.15 -11.23
CA TYR A 178 3.22 -0.73 -12.26
C TYR A 178 3.98 -1.48 -13.36
N LEU A 179 5.22 -1.05 -13.66
CA LEU A 179 6.09 -1.72 -14.62
C LEU A 179 6.37 -3.17 -14.19
N TYR A 180 6.57 -3.40 -12.89
CA TYR A 180 6.97 -4.68 -12.31
C TYR A 180 5.77 -5.54 -11.89
N THR A 181 4.61 -4.94 -11.63
CA THR A 181 3.40 -5.69 -11.29
C THR A 181 2.63 -6.12 -12.54
N PHE A 182 2.53 -5.27 -13.57
CA PHE A 182 1.75 -5.56 -14.77
C PHE A 182 2.61 -5.68 -16.04
N ALA A 183 3.25 -4.60 -16.49
CA ALA A 183 3.78 -4.52 -17.85
C ALA A 183 4.86 -5.56 -18.15
N ALA A 184 5.93 -5.63 -17.34
CA ALA A 184 7.02 -6.57 -17.56
C ALA A 184 6.58 -8.04 -17.39
N PRO A 185 5.88 -8.45 -16.30
CA PRO A 185 5.39 -9.82 -16.21
C PRO A 185 4.49 -10.25 -17.36
N TYR A 186 3.64 -9.34 -17.86
CA TYR A 186 2.70 -9.67 -18.93
C TYR A 186 3.42 -9.79 -20.29
N LEU A 187 4.41 -8.93 -20.57
CA LEU A 187 5.26 -9.06 -21.75
C LEU A 187 6.01 -10.40 -21.75
N VAL A 188 6.62 -10.77 -20.62
CA VAL A 188 7.31 -12.06 -20.47
C VAL A 188 6.33 -13.22 -20.64
N ALA A 189 5.17 -13.18 -19.96
CA ALA A 189 4.14 -14.22 -20.08
C ALA A 189 3.67 -14.40 -21.52
N THR A 190 3.54 -13.30 -22.26
CA THR A 190 3.13 -13.30 -23.66
C THR A 190 4.23 -13.87 -24.55
N GLY A 191 5.50 -13.52 -24.31
CA GLY A 191 6.65 -14.10 -25.01
C GLY A 191 6.71 -15.62 -24.83
N ILE A 192 6.54 -16.11 -23.60
CA ILE A 192 6.43 -17.54 -23.29
C ILE A 192 5.23 -18.16 -24.01
N ALA A 193 4.07 -17.49 -24.04
CA ALA A 193 2.88 -17.99 -24.71
C ALA A 193 3.04 -18.08 -26.24
N VAL A 194 3.71 -17.12 -26.86
CA VAL A 194 4.01 -17.12 -28.29
C VAL A 194 4.98 -18.26 -28.62
N TYR A 195 6.06 -18.39 -27.84
CA TYR A 195 7.09 -19.40 -28.06
C TYR A 195 6.60 -20.83 -27.77
N ASN A 196 6.06 -21.07 -26.58
CA ASN A 196 5.66 -22.42 -26.12
C ASN A 196 4.26 -22.82 -26.57
N MET A 197 3.29 -21.89 -26.58
CA MET A 197 1.88 -22.21 -26.87
C MET A 197 1.47 -21.86 -28.31
N LYS A 198 2.34 -21.23 -29.10
CA LYS A 198 2.08 -20.77 -30.49
C LYS A 198 0.85 -19.86 -30.63
N LYS A 199 0.55 -19.05 -29.60
CA LYS A 199 -0.63 -18.15 -29.56
C LYS A 199 -0.29 -16.71 -29.97
N LEU A 200 -0.35 -16.42 -31.27
CA LEU A 200 -0.08 -15.09 -31.86
C LEU A 200 -1.17 -14.04 -31.58
N GLU A 201 -2.36 -14.46 -31.15
CA GLU A 201 -3.50 -13.59 -30.80
C GLU A 201 -3.18 -12.53 -29.73
N ASN A 202 -2.09 -12.70 -28.97
CA ASN A 202 -1.69 -11.83 -27.88
C ASN A 202 -0.78 -10.65 -28.31
N ILE A 203 -0.37 -10.57 -29.58
CA ILE A 203 0.50 -9.48 -30.09
C ILE A 203 -0.15 -8.10 -29.89
N ARG A 204 -1.48 -7.99 -30.01
CA ARG A 204 -2.20 -6.72 -29.79
C ARG A 204 -1.95 -6.15 -28.40
N LEU A 205 -1.83 -7.02 -27.40
CA LEU A 205 -1.59 -6.60 -26.02
C LEU A 205 -0.15 -6.13 -25.81
N ILE A 206 0.82 -6.71 -26.52
CA ILE A 206 2.20 -6.21 -26.54
C ILE A 206 2.21 -4.74 -27.03
N LEU A 207 1.54 -4.46 -28.14
CA LEU A 207 1.42 -3.10 -28.68
C LEU A 207 0.74 -2.15 -27.70
N VAL A 208 -0.33 -2.59 -27.03
CA VAL A 208 -1.01 -1.81 -25.99
C VAL A 208 -0.06 -1.47 -24.84
N ILE A 209 0.73 -2.44 -24.35
CA ILE A 209 1.68 -2.21 -23.26
C ILE A 209 2.78 -1.24 -23.70
N ILE A 210 3.36 -1.43 -24.89
CA ILE A 210 4.38 -0.52 -25.43
C ILE A 210 3.84 0.89 -25.56
N LEU A 211 2.65 1.05 -26.16
CA LEU A 211 2.01 2.37 -26.30
C LEU A 211 1.70 2.99 -24.94
N SER A 212 1.32 2.19 -23.94
CA SER A 212 1.09 2.67 -22.58
C SER A 212 2.36 3.25 -21.95
N VAL A 213 3.51 2.58 -22.15
CA VAL A 213 4.82 3.07 -21.69
C VAL A 213 5.16 4.39 -22.36
N VAL A 214 4.95 4.49 -23.68
CA VAL A 214 5.21 5.73 -24.44
C VAL A 214 4.34 6.87 -23.92
N ILE A 215 3.02 6.66 -23.78
CA ILE A 215 2.10 7.68 -23.26
C ILE A 215 2.51 8.11 -21.84
N ALA A 216 2.79 7.16 -20.95
CA ALA A 216 3.24 7.47 -19.58
C ALA A 216 4.51 8.33 -19.57
N LYS A 217 5.49 8.01 -20.43
CA LYS A 217 6.74 8.79 -20.57
C LYS A 217 6.50 10.17 -21.17
N VAL A 218 5.58 10.31 -22.12
CA VAL A 218 5.20 11.62 -22.67
C VAL A 218 4.52 12.48 -21.61
N ILE A 219 3.59 11.94 -20.82
CA ILE A 219 2.96 12.66 -19.70
C ILE A 219 4.03 13.08 -18.68
N SER A 220 4.95 12.17 -18.33
CA SER A 220 6.07 12.48 -17.42
C SER A 220 6.98 13.58 -17.96
N TYR A 221 7.33 13.55 -19.25
CA TYR A 221 8.14 14.58 -19.87
C TYR A 221 7.43 15.94 -19.86
N ILE A 222 6.15 16.00 -20.23
CA ILE A 222 5.37 17.25 -20.23
C ILE A 222 5.27 17.83 -18.82
N THR A 223 4.99 16.98 -17.83
CA THR A 223 4.81 17.43 -16.44
C THR A 223 6.12 17.99 -15.87
N ILE A 224 7.22 17.25 -16.02
CA ILE A 224 8.55 17.71 -15.58
C ILE A 224 8.99 18.99 -16.31
N SER A 225 8.89 19.04 -17.65
CA SER A 225 9.36 20.18 -18.45
C SER A 225 8.61 21.48 -18.17
N ASN A 226 7.37 21.39 -17.70
CA ASN A 226 6.54 22.56 -17.36
C ASN A 226 6.47 22.81 -15.84
N GLY A 227 7.22 22.06 -15.02
CA GLY A 227 7.17 22.17 -13.56
C GLY A 227 5.80 21.81 -12.95
N ILE A 228 5.00 21.02 -13.66
CA ILE A 228 3.70 20.51 -13.21
C ILE A 228 3.97 19.26 -12.36
N LEU A 229 3.47 19.23 -11.12
CA LEU A 229 3.69 18.13 -10.16
C LEU A 229 5.19 17.90 -9.86
N VAL A 230 5.75 18.66 -8.92
CA VAL A 230 7.16 18.56 -8.55
C VAL A 230 7.37 17.33 -7.66
N THR A 231 8.12 16.35 -8.17
CA THR A 231 8.57 15.18 -7.40
C THR A 231 10.09 15.23 -7.26
N PRO A 232 10.66 14.93 -6.08
CA PRO A 232 12.11 14.80 -5.91
C PRO A 232 12.69 13.59 -6.68
N GLY A 233 11.82 12.67 -7.12
CA GLY A 233 12.19 11.44 -7.80
C GLY A 233 12.67 10.36 -6.84
N THR A 234 12.85 9.15 -7.37
CA THR A 234 13.51 8.04 -6.68
C THR A 234 14.93 7.87 -7.20
N VAL A 235 15.84 7.38 -6.36
CA VAL A 235 17.12 6.84 -6.85
C VAL A 235 16.81 5.76 -7.90
N PRO A 236 17.44 5.79 -9.09
CA PRO A 236 17.20 4.78 -10.11
C PRO A 236 17.45 3.36 -9.56
N PRO A 237 16.58 2.38 -9.88
CA PRO A 237 16.84 1.00 -9.54
C PRO A 237 18.18 0.54 -10.14
N LYS A 238 19.08 0.07 -9.29
CA LYS A 238 20.35 -0.58 -9.67
C LYS A 238 20.44 -1.95 -9.02
N PHE A 239 21.34 -2.78 -9.54
CA PHE A 239 21.70 -4.01 -8.85
C PHE A 239 22.28 -3.70 -7.47
N VAL A 240 21.97 -4.57 -6.52
CA VAL A 240 22.49 -4.50 -5.15
C VAL A 240 24.01 -4.61 -5.14
N ASP A 241 24.66 -3.86 -4.27
CA ASP A 241 26.10 -3.97 -4.04
C ASP A 241 26.40 -5.33 -3.37
N TYR A 242 27.52 -5.99 -3.72
CA TYR A 242 27.82 -7.37 -3.29
C TYR A 242 27.65 -7.62 -1.79
N ASN A 243 28.08 -6.66 -0.95
CA ASN A 243 28.01 -6.76 0.51
C ASN A 243 26.58 -6.69 1.07
N ASN A 244 25.62 -6.17 0.30
CA ASN A 244 24.24 -5.96 0.73
C ASN A 244 23.30 -7.11 0.30
N ILE A 245 23.77 -8.10 -0.47
CA ILE A 245 22.93 -9.23 -0.90
C ILE A 245 22.37 -10.00 0.30
N LEU A 246 23.22 -10.32 1.28
CA LEU A 246 22.79 -11.06 2.47
C LEU A 246 21.86 -10.23 3.35
N HIS A 247 22.09 -8.92 3.45
CA HIS A 247 21.18 -8.01 4.14
C HIS A 247 19.80 -7.97 3.49
N ASN A 248 19.73 -7.86 2.16
CA ASN A 248 18.46 -7.90 1.43
C ASN A 248 17.74 -9.25 1.58
N LEU A 249 18.50 -10.36 1.58
CA LEU A 249 17.96 -11.70 1.80
C LEU A 249 17.38 -11.84 3.22
N ASP A 250 18.09 -11.33 4.22
CA ASP A 250 17.61 -11.31 5.61
C ASP A 250 16.34 -10.47 5.74
N LEU A 251 16.33 -9.23 5.21
CA LEU A 251 15.13 -8.40 5.16
C LEU A 251 13.97 -9.07 4.42
N PHE A 252 14.24 -9.82 3.34
CA PHE A 252 13.23 -10.56 2.61
C PHE A 252 12.61 -11.67 3.49
N ILE A 253 13.45 -12.45 4.18
CA ILE A 253 13.00 -13.52 5.09
C ILE A 253 12.20 -12.93 6.25
N GLN A 254 12.72 -11.88 6.90
CA GLN A 254 12.02 -11.19 7.98
C GLN A 254 10.72 -10.57 7.50
N GLY A 255 10.72 -9.94 6.33
CA GLY A 255 9.53 -9.34 5.71
C GLY A 255 8.42 -10.37 5.50
N ILE A 256 8.74 -11.54 4.96
CA ILE A 256 7.77 -12.63 4.78
C ILE A 256 7.23 -13.12 6.13
N ILE A 257 8.10 -13.41 7.10
CA ILE A 257 7.69 -13.94 8.41
C ILE A 257 6.76 -12.93 9.10
N ASN A 258 7.09 -11.65 9.08
CA ASN A 258 6.27 -10.60 9.67
C ASN A 258 4.99 -10.35 8.87
N TYR A 259 5.01 -10.51 7.54
CA TYR A 259 3.81 -10.39 6.70
C TYR A 259 2.75 -11.44 7.05
N PHE A 260 3.15 -12.64 7.51
CA PHE A 260 2.23 -13.67 8.00
C PHE A 260 1.98 -13.60 9.52
N ASP A 261 2.56 -12.65 10.24
CA ASP A 261 2.59 -12.60 11.71
C ASP A 261 3.06 -13.94 12.33
N ALA A 262 4.13 -14.49 11.76
CA ALA A 262 4.62 -15.85 12.01
C ALA A 262 5.96 -15.89 12.76
N PHE A 263 6.36 -14.80 13.41
CA PHE A 263 7.67 -14.69 14.06
C PHE A 263 7.71 -15.46 15.38
N VAL A 264 8.18 -16.71 15.34
CA VAL A 264 8.27 -17.62 16.51
C VAL A 264 9.60 -17.57 17.26
N PHE A 265 10.65 -17.05 16.62
CA PHE A 265 12.01 -17.14 17.15
C PHE A 265 12.17 -16.31 18.43
N GLY A 266 12.76 -16.90 19.47
CA GLY A 266 13.02 -16.24 20.75
C GLY A 266 11.79 -16.03 21.65
N ARG A 267 10.60 -16.51 21.27
CA ARG A 267 9.39 -16.43 22.11
C ARG A 267 9.33 -17.58 23.13
N GLU A 268 8.77 -17.30 24.30
CA GLU A 268 8.49 -18.32 25.32
C GLU A 268 7.41 -19.30 24.86
N ILE A 269 7.47 -20.56 25.32
CA ILE A 269 6.44 -21.55 24.99
C ILE A 269 5.16 -21.21 25.76
N GLY A 270 4.07 -20.96 25.05
CA GLY A 270 2.79 -20.60 25.64
C GLY A 270 1.67 -20.53 24.61
N VAL A 271 0.45 -20.23 25.09
CA VAL A 271 -0.75 -20.16 24.23
C VAL A 271 -0.59 -19.09 23.15
N GLU A 272 -0.07 -17.92 23.47
CA GLU A 272 0.18 -16.86 22.48
C GLU A 272 1.16 -17.32 21.39
N SER A 273 2.30 -17.89 21.78
CA SER A 273 3.31 -18.45 20.87
C SER A 273 2.77 -19.61 20.02
N SER A 274 1.75 -20.34 20.48
CA SER A 274 1.08 -21.36 19.67
C SER A 274 0.35 -20.79 18.46
N PHE A 275 -0.20 -19.56 18.56
CA PHE A 275 -0.80 -18.87 17.40
C PHE A 275 0.27 -18.42 16.40
N TYR A 276 1.40 -17.89 16.86
CA TYR A 276 2.55 -17.58 16.00
C TYR A 276 3.08 -18.83 15.29
N ALA A 277 3.19 -19.95 16.00
CA ALA A 277 3.59 -21.24 15.42
C ALA A 277 2.57 -21.75 14.40
N ALA A 278 1.27 -21.63 14.68
CA ALA A 278 0.23 -21.96 13.73
C ALA A 278 0.37 -21.12 12.45
N ARG A 279 0.53 -19.80 12.56
CA ARG A 279 0.74 -18.90 11.40
C ARG A 279 2.03 -19.20 10.64
N PHE A 280 3.08 -19.65 11.32
CA PHE A 280 4.27 -20.18 10.66
C PHE A 280 3.96 -21.42 9.81
N VAL A 281 3.14 -22.35 10.31
CA VAL A 281 2.65 -23.48 9.51
C VAL A 281 1.79 -23.02 8.33
N ILE A 282 0.95 -21.98 8.49
CA ILE A 282 0.18 -21.37 7.40
C ILE A 282 1.12 -20.83 6.32
N MET A 283 2.15 -20.08 6.72
CA MET A 283 3.15 -19.52 5.82
C MET A 283 3.87 -20.63 5.05
N VAL A 284 4.38 -21.67 5.73
CA VAL A 284 5.03 -22.81 5.08
C VAL A 284 4.08 -23.52 4.11
N THR A 285 2.82 -23.72 4.51
CA THR A 285 1.78 -24.33 3.67
C THR A 285 1.52 -23.48 2.42
N TRP A 286 1.48 -22.15 2.56
CA TRP A 286 1.34 -21.23 1.44
C TRP A 286 2.48 -21.40 0.44
N PHE A 287 3.74 -21.48 0.89
CA PHE A 287 4.89 -21.72 0.00
C PHE A 287 4.84 -23.09 -0.68
N VAL A 288 4.50 -24.15 0.05
CA VAL A 288 4.37 -25.50 -0.53
C VAL A 288 3.29 -25.51 -1.61
N LEU A 289 2.11 -24.93 -1.33
CA LEU A 289 1.03 -24.84 -2.29
C LEU A 289 1.40 -23.94 -3.48
N LEU A 290 2.15 -22.85 -3.26
CA LEU A 290 2.64 -22.00 -4.33
C LEU A 290 3.56 -22.77 -5.28
N VAL A 291 4.54 -23.51 -4.78
CA VAL A 291 5.45 -24.35 -5.60
C VAL A 291 4.65 -25.36 -6.41
N ILE A 292 3.71 -26.07 -5.78
CA ILE A 292 2.84 -27.03 -6.48
C ILE A 292 1.99 -26.32 -7.55
N SER A 293 1.52 -25.10 -7.27
CA SER A 293 0.70 -24.32 -8.20
C SER A 293 1.51 -23.89 -9.40
N VAL A 294 2.75 -23.41 -9.22
CA VAL A 294 3.69 -23.09 -10.29
C VAL A 294 3.92 -24.32 -11.16
N GLN A 295 4.27 -25.46 -10.57
CA GLN A 295 4.56 -26.69 -11.32
C GLN A 295 3.36 -27.19 -12.14
N LYS A 296 2.14 -27.12 -11.59
CA LYS A 296 0.93 -27.65 -12.25
C LYS A 296 0.30 -26.69 -13.24
N LEU A 297 0.41 -25.38 -13.02
CA LEU A 297 -0.27 -24.34 -13.80
C LEU A 297 0.64 -23.67 -14.84
N PHE A 298 1.96 -23.85 -14.76
CA PHE A 298 2.88 -23.33 -15.76
C PHE A 298 2.51 -23.80 -17.17
N ASN A 299 2.51 -22.87 -18.13
CA ASN A 299 2.10 -23.04 -19.52
C ASN A 299 0.66 -23.54 -19.75
N LYS A 300 -0.21 -23.55 -18.73
CA LYS A 300 -1.64 -23.90 -18.91
C LYS A 300 -2.44 -22.76 -19.54
N SER A 301 -2.14 -21.52 -19.17
CA SER A 301 -2.73 -20.33 -19.79
C SER A 301 -1.82 -19.11 -19.67
N LEU A 302 -2.11 -18.07 -20.47
CA LEU A 302 -1.41 -16.79 -20.37
C LEU A 302 -1.57 -16.15 -18.99
N LEU A 303 -2.78 -16.25 -18.41
CA LEU A 303 -3.07 -15.77 -17.06
C LEU A 303 -2.22 -16.50 -16.02
N ASP A 304 -2.12 -17.82 -16.10
CA ASP A 304 -1.32 -18.60 -15.17
C ASP A 304 0.17 -18.24 -15.27
N ASN A 305 0.70 -18.09 -16.49
CA ASN A 305 2.08 -17.65 -16.70
C ASN A 305 2.32 -16.24 -16.14
N TYR A 306 1.40 -15.30 -16.40
CA TYR A 306 1.48 -13.95 -15.83
C TYR A 306 1.53 -13.99 -14.30
N LEU A 307 0.59 -14.71 -13.66
CA LEU A 307 0.55 -14.81 -12.20
C LEU A 307 1.83 -15.41 -11.63
N ILE A 308 2.40 -16.45 -12.28
CA ILE A 308 3.68 -17.06 -11.87
C ILE A 308 4.81 -16.04 -11.96
N ILE A 309 4.95 -15.35 -13.10
CA ILE A 309 6.02 -14.38 -13.31
C ILE A 309 5.87 -13.20 -12.33
N SER A 310 4.67 -12.66 -12.16
CA SER A 310 4.40 -11.59 -11.19
C SER A 310 4.69 -12.01 -9.75
N THR A 311 4.41 -13.27 -9.40
CA THR A 311 4.71 -13.77 -8.05
C THR A 311 6.21 -13.83 -7.78
N VAL A 312 7.01 -14.21 -8.78
CA VAL A 312 8.46 -14.46 -8.62
C VAL A 312 9.32 -13.23 -8.89
N LEU A 313 8.90 -12.34 -9.79
CA LEU A 313 9.70 -11.20 -10.24
C LEU A 313 10.06 -10.24 -9.09
N LEU A 314 9.09 -9.88 -8.25
CA LEU A 314 9.30 -8.91 -7.17
C LEU A 314 10.23 -9.43 -6.07
N PRO A 315 10.12 -10.70 -5.59
CA PRO A 315 11.10 -11.30 -4.70
C PRO A 315 12.53 -11.27 -5.24
N ILE A 316 12.71 -11.62 -6.52
CA ILE A 316 14.03 -11.58 -7.17
C ILE A 316 14.54 -10.14 -7.22
N ALA A 317 13.70 -9.19 -7.65
CA ALA A 317 14.07 -7.78 -7.73
C ALA A 317 14.37 -7.19 -6.35
N TYR A 318 13.63 -7.56 -5.31
CA TYR A 318 13.84 -7.11 -3.94
C TYR A 318 15.22 -7.52 -3.42
N ILE A 319 15.60 -8.79 -3.61
CA ILE A 319 16.91 -9.29 -3.19
C ILE A 319 18.03 -8.68 -4.05
N ALA A 320 17.82 -8.60 -5.36
CA ALA A 320 18.86 -8.24 -6.31
C ALA A 320 19.02 -6.73 -6.56
N SER A 321 18.23 -5.86 -5.93
CA SER A 321 18.28 -4.40 -6.15
C SER A 321 18.59 -3.59 -4.90
N ASN A 322 18.88 -2.31 -5.08
CA ASN A 322 19.06 -1.33 -4.00
C ASN A 322 17.74 -0.80 -3.39
N MET A 323 16.61 -1.46 -3.63
CA MET A 323 15.28 -1.00 -3.16
C MET A 323 14.94 -1.48 -1.74
N ALA A 324 15.59 -2.54 -1.26
CA ALA A 324 15.46 -2.99 0.12
C ALA A 324 16.28 -2.08 1.04
N VAL A 325 15.63 -1.50 2.06
CA VAL A 325 16.23 -0.56 3.00
C VAL A 325 15.93 -0.98 4.44
N ASP A 326 14.67 -1.29 4.70
CA ASP A 326 14.17 -1.69 6.01
C ASP A 326 12.98 -2.65 5.87
N LEU A 327 12.39 -3.06 7.00
CA LEU A 327 11.24 -3.94 7.02
C LEU A 327 10.00 -3.35 6.32
N ALA A 328 9.83 -2.02 6.29
CA ALA A 328 8.70 -1.38 5.62
C ALA A 328 8.76 -1.52 4.10
N THR A 329 9.96 -1.74 3.53
CA THR A 329 10.11 -2.05 2.09
C THR A 329 9.47 -3.38 1.67
N THR A 330 9.04 -4.22 2.63
CA THR A 330 8.16 -5.40 2.38
C THR A 330 6.91 -5.04 1.57
N ARG A 331 6.46 -3.76 1.56
CA ARG A 331 5.37 -3.28 0.68
C ARG A 331 5.56 -3.66 -0.79
N TYR A 332 6.79 -3.73 -1.27
CA TYR A 332 7.07 -4.12 -2.67
C TYR A 332 6.78 -5.60 -2.97
N LEU A 333 6.61 -6.44 -1.96
CA LEU A 333 6.30 -7.87 -2.09
C LEU A 333 4.79 -8.16 -2.03
N VAL A 334 3.96 -7.18 -1.67
CA VAL A 334 2.50 -7.35 -1.49
C VAL A 334 1.84 -7.97 -2.72
N PHE A 335 2.24 -7.53 -3.91
CA PHE A 335 1.67 -8.06 -5.15
C PHE A 335 2.00 -9.54 -5.37
N SER A 336 3.16 -10.01 -4.91
CA SER A 336 3.53 -11.43 -4.95
C SER A 336 2.67 -12.28 -4.02
N PHE A 337 2.35 -11.77 -2.83
CA PHE A 337 1.42 -12.48 -1.92
C PHE A 337 0.02 -12.57 -2.50
N ILE A 338 -0.46 -11.51 -3.16
CA ILE A 338 -1.77 -11.51 -3.83
C ILE A 338 -1.77 -12.49 -5.02
N THR A 339 -0.82 -12.37 -5.95
CA THR A 339 -0.77 -13.20 -7.16
C THR A 339 -0.47 -14.67 -6.85
N GLY A 340 0.38 -14.94 -5.85
CA GLY A 340 0.62 -16.29 -5.34
C GLY A 340 -0.63 -16.92 -4.73
N SER A 341 -1.41 -16.14 -3.95
CA SER A 341 -2.68 -16.62 -3.39
C SER A 341 -3.74 -16.88 -4.48
N ILE A 342 -3.75 -16.07 -5.56
CA ILE A 342 -4.59 -16.33 -6.73
C ILE A 342 -4.19 -17.67 -7.39
N LEU A 343 -2.89 -17.95 -7.57
CA LEU A 343 -2.42 -19.22 -8.13
C LEU A 343 -2.86 -20.42 -7.29
N ILE A 344 -2.70 -20.33 -5.97
CA ILE A 344 -3.13 -21.39 -5.04
C ILE A 344 -4.64 -21.60 -5.14
N GLY A 345 -5.44 -20.52 -5.17
CA GLY A 345 -6.88 -20.62 -5.34
C GLY A 345 -7.28 -21.30 -6.66
N ARG A 346 -6.57 -20.99 -7.75
CA ARG A 346 -6.78 -21.63 -9.06
C ARG A 346 -6.42 -23.11 -9.02
N LEU A 347 -5.33 -23.49 -8.35
CA LEU A 347 -4.97 -24.90 -8.12
C LEU A 347 -6.07 -25.62 -7.33
N ILE A 348 -6.57 -25.04 -6.24
CA ILE A 348 -7.62 -25.62 -5.40
C ILE A 348 -8.90 -25.90 -6.23
N ASN A 349 -9.27 -25.03 -7.16
CA ASN A 349 -10.44 -25.29 -8.00
C ASN A 349 -10.30 -26.54 -8.91
N THR A 350 -9.08 -26.99 -9.17
CA THR A 350 -8.79 -28.20 -9.97
C THR A 350 -8.79 -29.49 -9.16
N THR A 351 -8.77 -29.43 -7.82
CA THR A 351 -8.70 -30.64 -6.99
C THR A 351 -10.02 -31.41 -6.93
N SER A 352 -9.91 -32.71 -6.63
CA SER A 352 -11.03 -33.62 -6.35
C SER A 352 -11.42 -33.68 -4.87
N ILE A 353 -10.69 -32.98 -3.99
CA ILE A 353 -11.00 -32.92 -2.55
C ILE A 353 -12.40 -32.31 -2.36
N LYS A 354 -13.21 -32.93 -1.50
CA LYS A 354 -14.55 -32.44 -1.16
C LYS A 354 -14.46 -31.03 -0.56
N ASN A 355 -15.32 -30.12 -1.02
CA ASN A 355 -15.37 -28.74 -0.52
C ASN A 355 -15.47 -28.65 1.02
N LEU A 356 -16.14 -29.61 1.67
CA LEU A 356 -16.24 -29.66 3.13
C LEU A 356 -14.85 -29.67 3.82
N TYR A 357 -13.91 -30.49 3.35
CA TYR A 357 -12.58 -30.58 3.95
C TYR A 357 -11.77 -29.31 3.70
N ILE A 358 -11.95 -28.68 2.54
CA ILE A 358 -11.35 -27.38 2.24
C ILE A 358 -11.92 -26.33 3.22
N CYS A 359 -13.25 -26.27 3.39
CA CYS A 359 -13.88 -25.36 4.34
C CYS A 359 -13.40 -25.59 5.78
N ILE A 360 -13.24 -26.85 6.22
CA ILE A 360 -12.72 -27.17 7.56
C ILE A 360 -11.29 -26.66 7.71
N ALA A 361 -10.42 -26.92 6.75
CA ALA A 361 -9.03 -26.43 6.78
C ALA A 361 -8.99 -24.90 6.88
N PHE A 362 -9.80 -24.19 6.08
CA PHE A 362 -9.85 -22.73 6.12
C PHE A 362 -10.59 -22.17 7.35
N ALA A 363 -11.47 -22.93 8.00
CA ALA A 363 -12.03 -22.56 9.30
C ALA A 363 -10.95 -22.58 10.40
N VAL A 364 -10.03 -23.56 10.38
CA VAL A 364 -8.88 -23.57 11.29
C VAL A 364 -7.96 -22.39 11.01
N LEU A 365 -7.65 -22.12 9.73
CA LEU A 365 -6.84 -20.96 9.33
C LEU A 365 -7.46 -19.64 9.81
N PHE A 366 -8.78 -19.50 9.68
CA PHE A 366 -9.52 -18.34 10.18
C PHE A 366 -9.29 -18.14 11.69
N VAL A 367 -9.39 -19.20 12.50
CA VAL A 367 -9.15 -19.12 13.95
C VAL A 367 -7.71 -18.68 14.25
N CYS A 368 -6.73 -19.22 13.53
CA CYS A 368 -5.31 -18.87 13.73
C CYS A 368 -5.00 -17.41 13.33
N ASN A 369 -5.65 -16.89 12.29
CA ASN A 369 -5.46 -15.52 11.82
C ASN A 369 -6.39 -14.50 12.48
N TYR A 370 -7.31 -14.95 13.35
CA TYR A 370 -8.32 -14.08 13.94
C TYR A 370 -7.70 -12.95 14.78
N SER A 371 -8.22 -11.74 14.57
CA SER A 371 -8.01 -10.58 15.43
C SER A 371 -9.37 -10.10 15.95
N PRO A 372 -9.48 -9.66 17.22
CA PRO A 372 -10.72 -9.12 17.78
C PRO A 372 -11.31 -8.01 16.91
N ILE A 373 -12.62 -7.98 16.67
CA ILE A 373 -13.23 -6.97 15.80
C ILE A 373 -13.33 -5.61 16.52
N ALA A 374 -12.87 -4.54 15.88
CA ALA A 374 -13.01 -3.16 16.34
C ALA A 374 -14.13 -2.45 15.57
N PHE A 375 -14.90 -1.63 16.29
CA PHE A 375 -16.00 -0.82 15.71
C PHE A 375 -15.74 0.69 15.78
N HIS A 376 -14.72 1.12 16.52
CA HIS A 376 -14.39 2.52 16.73
C HIS A 376 -12.88 2.74 16.59
N LYS A 377 -12.49 3.91 16.07
CA LYS A 377 -11.09 4.33 16.02
C LYS A 377 -10.68 4.86 17.41
N PRO A 378 -9.64 4.32 18.06
CA PRO A 378 -9.17 4.85 19.33
C PRO A 378 -8.47 6.21 19.13
N ASN A 379 -8.50 7.06 20.16
CA ASN A 379 -7.73 8.30 20.18
C ASN A 379 -6.23 7.98 20.24
N ASP A 380 -5.55 8.19 19.11
CA ASP A 380 -4.11 8.02 19.00
C ASP A 380 -3.34 9.27 19.45
N GLN A 381 -2.01 9.19 19.42
CA GLN A 381 -1.12 10.26 19.85
C GLN A 381 -1.40 11.58 19.11
N SER A 382 -1.65 11.53 17.81
CA SER A 382 -1.89 12.73 16.98
C SER A 382 -3.20 13.43 17.34
N SER A 383 -4.27 12.67 17.67
CA SER A 383 -5.50 13.25 18.22
C SER A 383 -5.25 13.93 19.56
N LYS A 384 -4.54 13.28 20.49
CA LYS A 384 -4.24 13.86 21.81
C LYS A 384 -3.41 15.14 21.70
N LEU A 385 -2.47 15.20 20.76
CA LEU A 385 -1.70 16.40 20.47
C LEU A 385 -2.58 17.53 19.90
N ALA A 386 -3.47 17.20 18.95
CA ALA A 386 -4.41 18.17 18.40
C ALA A 386 -5.34 18.75 19.47
N ASP A 387 -5.90 17.90 20.33
CA ASP A 387 -6.73 18.30 21.47
C ASP A 387 -5.96 19.23 22.42
N TYR A 388 -4.72 18.87 22.77
CA TYR A 388 -3.87 19.69 23.64
C TYR A 388 -3.59 21.09 23.06
N ILE A 389 -3.32 21.18 21.76
CA ILE A 389 -3.08 22.46 21.06
C ILE A 389 -4.33 23.34 21.10
N TYR A 390 -5.50 22.74 20.89
CA TYR A 390 -6.80 23.41 20.95
C TYR A 390 -7.10 23.90 22.37
N ASP A 391 -7.07 23.00 23.36
CA ASP A 391 -7.42 23.29 24.76
C ASP A 391 -6.54 24.37 25.38
N ASN A 392 -5.27 24.46 24.94
CA ASN A 392 -4.30 25.45 25.42
C ASN A 392 -4.18 26.68 24.52
N ASN A 393 -5.03 26.83 23.49
CA ASN A 393 -5.03 27.96 22.55
C ASN A 393 -3.63 28.26 21.97
N LEU A 394 -2.89 27.22 21.59
CA LEU A 394 -1.51 27.37 21.10
C LEU A 394 -1.47 27.87 19.64
N GLY A 395 -2.54 27.65 18.88
CA GLY A 395 -2.67 28.05 17.47
C GLY A 395 -1.86 27.18 16.52
N ASP A 396 -1.54 27.72 15.35
CA ASP A 396 -0.68 27.07 14.35
C ASP A 396 0.77 26.93 14.86
N GLY A 397 1.47 25.90 14.40
CA GLY A 397 2.84 25.66 14.79
C GLY A 397 3.61 24.70 13.91
N TYR A 398 4.71 24.21 14.46
CA TYR A 398 5.65 23.37 13.74
C TYR A 398 5.78 22.01 14.41
N GLY A 399 6.18 21.01 13.63
CA GLY A 399 6.50 19.71 14.19
C GLY A 399 7.43 18.94 13.27
N THR A 400 8.18 18.01 13.82
CA THR A 400 8.95 17.04 13.03
C THR A 400 8.03 16.26 12.08
N PHE A 401 8.55 15.87 10.92
CA PHE A 401 7.76 15.26 9.84
C PHE A 401 6.82 14.15 10.31
N TRP A 402 7.29 13.24 11.17
CA TRP A 402 6.53 12.08 11.67
C TRP A 402 5.33 12.42 12.58
N VAL A 403 5.09 13.71 12.87
CA VAL A 403 3.99 14.16 13.71
C VAL A 403 3.16 15.27 13.04
N ALA A 404 3.80 16.20 12.34
CA ALA A 404 3.18 17.46 11.90
C ALA A 404 1.89 17.26 11.07
N SER A 405 1.98 16.55 9.94
CA SER A 405 0.83 16.32 9.06
C SER A 405 -0.25 15.50 9.76
N SER A 406 0.13 14.49 10.54
CA SER A 406 -0.81 13.65 11.28
C SER A 406 -1.59 14.42 12.34
N VAL A 407 -0.99 15.44 12.98
CA VAL A 407 -1.70 16.34 13.91
C VAL A 407 -2.60 17.31 13.15
N THR A 408 -2.11 17.88 12.03
CA THR A 408 -2.89 18.81 11.20
C THR A 408 -4.20 18.19 10.72
N VAL A 409 -4.20 16.95 10.26
CA VAL A 409 -5.44 16.29 9.81
C VAL A 409 -6.38 15.89 10.94
N ARG A 410 -5.96 16.00 12.21
CA ARG A 410 -6.78 15.66 13.39
C ARG A 410 -7.41 16.86 14.07
N GLY A 411 -6.80 18.04 13.98
CA GLY A 411 -7.30 19.26 14.60
C GLY A 411 -7.62 20.36 13.59
N ASP A 412 -8.02 21.51 14.12
CA ASP A 412 -8.30 22.72 13.33
C ASP A 412 -7.04 23.57 13.09
N ASN A 413 -6.00 23.36 13.89
CA ASN A 413 -4.73 24.09 13.81
C ASN A 413 -3.77 23.41 12.83
N ASN A 414 -3.00 24.23 12.12
CA ASN A 414 -2.00 23.79 11.17
C ASN A 414 -0.66 23.56 11.84
N VAL A 415 -0.17 22.32 11.80
CA VAL A 415 1.18 21.95 12.24
C VAL A 415 2.04 21.62 11.02
N ARG A 416 3.07 22.43 10.75
CA ARG A 416 3.88 22.32 9.52
C ARG A 416 5.18 21.56 9.75
N PRO A 417 5.58 20.68 8.81
CA PRO A 417 6.72 19.80 9.02
C PRO A 417 8.02 20.60 9.03
N VAL A 418 8.91 20.28 9.96
CA VAL A 418 10.28 20.80 10.05
C VAL A 418 11.24 19.65 10.26
N ALA A 419 12.51 19.82 9.90
CA ALA A 419 13.56 18.84 10.14
C ALA A 419 14.65 19.42 11.05
N TYR A 420 15.25 18.54 11.85
CA TYR A 420 16.38 18.84 12.74
C TYR A 420 17.56 17.91 12.41
N ASP A 421 17.81 17.66 11.13
CA ASP A 421 18.88 16.75 10.69
C ASP A 421 20.28 17.35 10.92
N GLY A 422 20.38 18.68 11.01
CA GLY A 422 21.59 19.41 11.34
C GLY A 422 21.61 20.01 12.76
N GLU A 423 22.43 21.04 12.95
CA GLU A 423 22.55 21.78 14.23
C GLU A 423 21.37 22.70 14.54
N LYS A 424 20.60 23.07 13.51
CA LYS A 424 19.42 23.94 13.59
C LYS A 424 18.25 23.28 12.87
N GLY A 425 17.04 23.66 13.25
CA GLY A 425 15.83 23.30 12.54
C GLY A 425 15.68 24.07 11.24
N GLU A 426 15.05 23.44 10.25
CA GLU A 426 14.71 24.04 8.96
C GLU A 426 13.35 23.58 8.44
N ALA A 427 12.78 24.37 7.52
CA ALA A 427 11.55 24.02 6.82
C ALA A 427 11.72 22.70 6.06
N PHE A 428 10.76 21.79 6.20
CA PHE A 428 10.85 20.48 5.58
C PHE A 428 10.10 20.45 4.25
N HIS A 429 10.83 20.46 3.15
CA HIS A 429 10.24 20.62 1.82
C HIS A 429 9.72 19.32 1.18
N TRP A 430 9.85 18.15 1.83
CA TRP A 430 9.26 16.91 1.28
C TRP A 430 7.81 16.71 1.75
N LEU A 431 6.92 16.33 0.84
CA LEU A 431 5.48 16.14 1.11
C LEU A 431 4.85 17.38 1.78
N SER A 432 5.18 18.56 1.24
CA SER A 432 4.82 19.85 1.80
C SER A 432 4.55 20.91 0.73
N LYS A 433 3.88 22.00 1.14
CA LYS A 433 3.63 23.17 0.30
C LYS A 433 4.56 24.31 0.69
N ASN A 434 5.19 24.95 -0.29
CA ASN A 434 6.17 26.03 -0.05
C ASN A 434 5.58 27.23 0.70
N THR A 435 4.27 27.47 0.58
CA THR A 435 3.57 28.58 1.23
C THR A 435 3.18 28.29 2.68
N TRP A 436 3.60 27.15 3.25
CA TRP A 436 3.30 26.78 4.65
C TRP A 436 4.19 27.46 5.69
N TYR A 437 5.28 28.10 5.27
CA TYR A 437 6.33 28.62 6.15
C TYR A 437 6.26 30.16 6.28
N GLY A 438 7.01 30.73 7.22
CA GLY A 438 7.10 32.18 7.44
C GLY A 438 6.17 32.79 8.51
N PHE A 439 5.42 31.97 9.26
CA PHE A 439 4.60 32.46 10.39
C PHE A 439 5.30 32.22 11.75
N LYS A 440 4.99 33.05 12.75
CA LYS A 440 5.54 32.85 14.11
C LYS A 440 4.66 31.93 14.94
N SER A 441 5.25 30.95 15.60
CA SER A 441 4.59 30.02 16.52
C SER A 441 5.18 30.06 17.93
N ARG A 442 4.41 29.54 18.87
CA ARG A 442 4.80 29.34 20.28
C ARG A 442 5.38 27.95 20.53
N TYR A 443 5.19 26.98 19.63
CA TYR A 443 5.58 25.60 19.91
C TYR A 443 6.18 24.88 18.70
N VAL A 444 6.97 23.85 19.02
CA VAL A 444 7.40 22.83 18.06
C VAL A 444 7.24 21.44 18.68
N ILE A 445 6.70 20.49 17.91
CA ILE A 445 6.51 19.11 18.33
C ILE A 445 7.63 18.23 17.77
N LEU A 446 8.40 17.57 18.63
CA LEU A 446 9.54 16.75 18.28
C LEU A 446 9.24 15.27 18.46
N SER A 447 9.69 14.45 17.51
CA SER A 447 9.63 12.98 17.59
C SER A 447 10.78 12.39 18.39
N ASN A 448 11.85 13.17 18.61
CA ASN A 448 13.04 12.76 19.33
C ASN A 448 13.39 13.81 20.40
N SER A 449 13.56 13.37 21.64
CA SER A 449 13.92 14.24 22.76
C SER A 449 15.30 14.89 22.60
N ASN A 450 16.22 14.29 21.83
CA ASN A 450 17.54 14.87 21.58
C ASN A 450 17.45 16.21 20.84
N ASP A 451 16.40 16.42 20.04
CA ASP A 451 16.21 17.65 19.28
C ASP A 451 15.75 18.83 20.15
N ILE A 452 15.30 18.59 21.40
CA ILE A 452 14.94 19.67 22.34
C ILE A 452 16.12 20.62 22.55
N SER A 453 17.33 20.07 22.67
CA SER A 453 18.55 20.86 22.83
C SER A 453 18.83 21.76 21.62
N LYS A 454 18.50 21.31 20.41
CA LYS A 454 18.66 22.10 19.17
C LYS A 454 17.64 23.22 19.11
N VAL A 455 16.38 22.94 19.47
CA VAL A 455 15.33 23.95 19.61
C VAL A 455 15.73 25.04 20.59
N ALA A 456 16.25 24.64 21.76
CA ALA A 456 16.68 25.57 22.80
C ALA A 456 17.84 26.46 22.31
N ARG A 457 18.84 25.89 21.64
CA ARG A 457 19.94 26.65 21.03
C ARG A 457 19.45 27.67 20.00
N GLN A 458 18.41 27.35 19.24
CA GLN A 458 17.92 28.20 18.15
C GLN A 458 16.94 29.29 18.62
N PHE A 459 16.09 29.01 19.62
CA PHE A 459 14.98 29.89 19.99
C PHE A 459 14.98 30.33 21.47
N GLY A 460 15.92 29.86 22.28
CA GLY A 460 16.10 30.23 23.69
C GLY A 460 15.86 29.08 24.68
N GLU A 461 16.34 29.23 25.90
CA GLU A 461 16.25 28.18 26.94
C GLU A 461 15.01 28.32 27.85
N ASP A 462 14.23 29.39 27.69
CA ASP A 462 13.02 29.70 28.46
C ASP A 462 11.77 29.02 27.90
N TYR A 463 11.77 27.68 27.88
CA TYR A 463 10.67 26.86 27.38
C TYR A 463 10.09 25.92 28.45
N GLU A 464 8.84 25.51 28.22
CA GLU A 464 8.21 24.38 28.91
C GLU A 464 8.16 23.18 27.96
N THR A 465 8.28 21.97 28.51
CA THR A 465 8.14 20.73 27.72
C THR A 465 6.92 19.95 28.16
N VAL A 466 6.12 19.52 27.19
CA VAL A 466 4.95 18.67 27.39
C VAL A 466 5.14 17.40 26.59
N ASN A 467 5.02 16.25 27.26
CA ASN A 467 5.18 14.94 26.64
C ASN A 467 3.82 14.26 26.46
N ILE A 468 3.48 13.90 25.24
CA ILE A 468 2.25 13.17 24.90
C ILE A 468 2.64 11.94 24.10
N GLY A 469 2.62 10.77 24.75
CA GLY A 469 3.17 9.54 24.18
C GLY A 469 4.68 9.70 23.94
N ASN A 470 5.11 9.47 22.70
CA ASN A 470 6.51 9.60 22.29
C ASN A 470 6.81 10.97 21.64
N ALA A 471 5.85 11.90 21.63
CA ALA A 471 6.07 13.25 21.13
C ALA A 471 6.41 14.21 22.27
N HIS A 472 7.38 15.10 22.00
CA HIS A 472 7.89 16.11 22.92
C HIS A 472 7.57 17.49 22.37
N MET A 473 6.65 18.22 23.02
CA MET A 473 6.29 19.57 22.62
C MET A 473 7.08 20.59 23.42
N VAL A 474 7.87 21.41 22.74
CA VAL A 474 8.60 22.54 23.33
C VAL A 474 7.76 23.80 23.14
N ILE A 475 7.42 24.50 24.22
CA ILE A 475 6.47 25.63 24.23
C ILE A 475 7.11 26.87 24.85
N TYR A 476 7.00 27.99 24.16
CA TYR A 476 7.42 29.32 24.63
C TYR A 476 6.21 30.19 25.01
N LYS A 477 6.46 31.18 25.88
CA LYS A 477 5.44 32.15 26.30
C LYS A 477 5.00 33.06 25.14
N ASP A 478 5.93 33.46 24.28
CA ASP A 478 5.73 34.32 23.12
C ASP A 478 5.88 33.58 21.78
N LYS A 479 5.40 34.21 20.70
CA LYS A 479 5.52 33.69 19.34
C LYS A 479 6.90 34.05 18.77
N ARG A 480 7.89 33.15 18.94
CA ARG A 480 9.26 33.36 18.47
C ARG A 480 9.78 32.31 17.48
N ILE A 481 9.16 31.14 17.42
CA ILE A 481 9.58 30.07 16.50
C ILE A 481 9.14 30.45 15.08
N ILE A 482 10.06 30.42 14.12
CA ILE A 482 9.78 30.69 12.71
C ILE A 482 10.76 29.89 11.84
N PHE A 483 10.23 29.34 10.75
CA PHE A 483 10.97 28.62 9.71
C PHE A 483 10.57 29.15 8.34
#